data_AF-A0A4R7KQY8-F1
#
_entry.id   AF-A0A4R7KQY8-F1
#
_cell.length_a   1.000
_cell.length_b   1.000
_cell.length_c   1.000
_cell.angle_alpha   90.00
_cell.angle_beta   90.00
_cell.angle_gamma   90.00
#
_symmetry.space_group_name_H-M   'P 1'
#
loop_
_entity.id
_entity.type
_entity.pdbx_description
1 polymer ?
#
loop_
_entity_poly.entity_id
_entity_poly.type
_entity_poly.pdbx_seq_one_letter_code
_entity_poly.pdbx_strand_id
1 'polypeptide(L)'
;MEIKRLHKKETRFLVLICGLGAVLALSAMFLFYFIWGNKTGFFEKNLINNNYPQLYKFIENPDFNEGIFKAYMDYNFGNKIEVLEKVKSGEYIYIKVRGVQGVRNISLVNRNGKYRWEFSDYVYNWQIKVPEKAVVYVENNEVQNKEGIVQIEKIPFGVYNLKVVMRNCEPYTTRIMAGQKAEIKLEPSKEIVNKCKDYLWEYFKFKEGIINGGKPGEISCVDKGSGIYSEIIDEASLYADDNFKVTKKLMEYKIEKAYFNDEGNIILDVSEKWDVEINNQGEVDKKTENNKNKYVFKTDNDIKLIQIKTNK
;
A
#
# COMPACT_ATOMS: atom_id res chain seq x y z
N MET A 1 -6.29 -38.03 84.83
CA MET A 1 -7.27 -38.15 83.71
C MET A 1 -7.06 -37.09 82.61
N GLU A 2 -6.27 -36.03 82.87
CA GLU A 2 -6.04 -34.92 81.93
C GLU A 2 -5.07 -35.22 80.79
N ILE A 3 -4.03 -36.02 81.01
CA ILE A 3 -3.01 -36.36 79.99
C ILE A 3 -3.61 -37.14 78.80
N LYS A 4 -4.54 -38.07 79.05
CA LYS A 4 -5.26 -38.80 77.98
C LYS A 4 -6.22 -37.90 77.17
N ARG A 5 -6.69 -36.79 77.76
CA ARG A 5 -7.57 -35.81 77.07
C ARG A 5 -6.78 -34.86 76.18
N LEU A 6 -5.58 -34.46 76.58
CA LEU A 6 -4.65 -33.66 75.75
C LEU A 6 -4.20 -34.44 74.51
N HIS A 7 -3.75 -35.68 74.69
CA HIS A 7 -3.24 -36.50 73.59
C HIS A 7 -4.30 -36.78 72.50
N LYS A 8 -5.58 -36.90 72.88
CA LYS A 8 -6.73 -37.12 71.97
C LYS A 8 -7.17 -35.84 71.24
N LYS A 9 -6.94 -34.66 71.84
CA LYS A 9 -7.14 -33.36 71.17
C LYS A 9 -6.02 -33.09 70.18
N GLU A 10 -4.78 -33.39 70.55
CA GLU A 10 -3.59 -33.23 69.70
C GLU A 10 -3.62 -34.17 68.48
N THR A 11 -4.02 -35.44 68.63
CA THR A 11 -4.18 -36.35 67.48
C THR A 11 -5.29 -35.89 66.53
N ARG A 12 -6.43 -35.39 67.06
CA ARG A 12 -7.49 -34.82 66.21
C ARG A 12 -7.01 -33.58 65.46
N PHE A 13 -6.21 -32.73 66.11
CA PHE A 13 -5.64 -31.54 65.50
C PHE A 13 -4.62 -31.88 64.41
N LEU A 14 -3.75 -32.87 64.64
CA LEU A 14 -2.80 -33.39 63.66
C LEU A 14 -3.50 -34.01 62.44
N VAL A 15 -4.56 -34.81 62.63
CA VAL A 15 -5.35 -35.37 61.52
C VAL A 15 -6.05 -34.26 60.72
N LEU A 16 -6.49 -33.19 61.39
CA LEU A 16 -7.15 -32.05 60.74
C LEU A 16 -6.16 -31.22 59.92
N ILE A 17 -4.95 -30.98 60.43
CA ILE A 17 -3.87 -30.29 59.70
C ILE A 17 -3.34 -31.13 58.55
N CYS A 18 -3.08 -32.42 58.76
CA CYS A 18 -2.64 -33.32 57.69
C CYS A 18 -3.73 -33.51 56.62
N GLY A 19 -5.00 -33.55 57.02
CA GLY A 19 -6.15 -33.59 56.11
C GLY A 19 -6.28 -32.32 55.27
N LEU A 20 -6.24 -31.14 55.91
CA LEU A 20 -6.25 -29.85 55.21
C LEU A 20 -5.02 -29.67 54.31
N GLY A 21 -3.84 -30.04 54.79
CA GLY A 21 -2.60 -30.01 54.02
C GLY A 21 -2.66 -30.93 52.79
N ALA A 22 -3.21 -32.14 52.93
CA ALA A 22 -3.42 -33.06 51.82
C ALA A 22 -4.44 -32.52 50.81
N VAL A 23 -5.53 -31.90 51.25
CA VAL A 23 -6.52 -31.27 50.37
C VAL A 23 -5.91 -30.08 49.62
N LEU A 24 -5.12 -29.25 50.29
CA LEU A 24 -4.39 -28.12 49.69
C LEU A 24 -3.32 -28.60 48.70
N ALA A 25 -2.58 -29.67 49.04
CA ALA A 25 -1.60 -30.27 48.15
C ALA A 25 -2.26 -30.91 46.91
N LEU A 26 -3.37 -31.63 47.08
CA LEU A 26 -4.14 -32.22 45.98
C LEU A 26 -4.77 -31.15 45.08
N SER A 27 -5.33 -30.08 45.66
CA SER A 27 -5.87 -28.96 44.88
C SER A 27 -4.77 -28.16 44.18
N ALA A 28 -3.59 -28.00 44.80
CA ALA A 28 -2.41 -27.44 44.15
C ALA A 28 -1.90 -28.32 43.01
N MET A 29 -1.84 -29.65 43.19
CA MET A 29 -1.50 -30.61 42.13
C MET A 29 -2.54 -30.60 41.00
N PHE A 30 -3.83 -30.48 41.33
CA PHE A 30 -4.91 -30.40 40.34
C PHE A 30 -4.82 -29.09 39.53
N LEU A 31 -4.56 -27.95 40.20
CA LEU A 31 -4.26 -26.68 39.56
C LEU A 31 -3.01 -26.78 38.68
N PHE A 32 -1.94 -27.39 39.17
CA PHE A 32 -0.71 -27.58 38.39
C PHE A 32 -0.95 -28.46 37.16
N TYR A 33 -1.69 -29.57 37.32
CA TYR A 33 -2.05 -30.47 36.22
C TYR A 33 -2.95 -29.78 35.18
N PHE A 34 -3.90 -28.93 35.62
CA PHE A 34 -4.78 -28.19 34.72
C PHE A 34 -4.03 -27.06 33.97
N ILE A 35 -3.10 -26.38 34.64
CA ILE A 35 -2.30 -25.27 34.07
C ILE A 35 -1.18 -25.81 33.15
N TRP A 36 -0.58 -26.97 33.45
CA TRP A 36 0.51 -27.54 32.64
C TRP A 36 0.08 -28.62 31.63
N GLY A 37 -0.95 -29.42 31.93
CA GLY A 37 -1.40 -30.52 31.08
C GLY A 37 -2.21 -30.08 29.84
N ASN A 38 -2.71 -28.84 29.80
CA ASN A 38 -3.65 -28.39 28.77
C ASN A 38 -3.10 -27.33 27.79
N LYS A 39 -1.77 -27.14 27.73
CA LYS A 39 -1.16 -26.12 26.86
C LYS A 39 -1.38 -26.35 25.35
N THR A 40 -1.62 -27.60 24.92
CA THR A 40 -2.02 -27.91 23.54
C THR A 40 -3.48 -27.60 23.28
N GLY A 41 -4.35 -27.82 24.28
CA GLY A 41 -5.73 -27.36 24.25
C GLY A 41 -5.82 -25.83 24.23
N PHE A 42 -4.83 -25.13 24.79
CA PHE A 42 -4.73 -23.68 24.67
C PHE A 42 -4.47 -23.22 23.23
N PHE A 43 -3.55 -23.87 22.49
CA PHE A 43 -3.35 -23.55 21.06
C PHE A 43 -4.65 -23.78 20.26
N GLU A 44 -5.24 -24.97 20.37
CA GLU A 44 -6.47 -25.33 19.66
C GLU A 44 -7.64 -24.42 20.02
N LYS A 45 -7.81 -24.09 21.30
CA LYS A 45 -8.83 -23.13 21.76
C LYS A 45 -8.62 -21.76 21.13
N ASN A 46 -7.38 -21.26 21.07
CA ASN A 46 -7.11 -19.99 20.41
C ASN A 46 -7.29 -20.07 18.90
N LEU A 47 -7.02 -21.23 18.28
CA LEU A 47 -7.24 -21.49 16.87
C LEU A 47 -8.74 -21.42 16.54
N ILE A 48 -9.57 -22.23 17.21
CA ILE A 48 -11.04 -22.27 17.00
C ILE A 48 -11.69 -20.91 17.27
N ASN A 49 -11.20 -20.15 18.25
CA ASN A 49 -11.73 -18.83 18.58
C ASN A 49 -11.11 -17.68 17.75
N ASN A 50 -10.27 -17.98 16.76
CA ASN A 50 -9.59 -16.97 15.93
C ASN A 50 -8.82 -15.92 16.75
N ASN A 51 -8.20 -16.33 17.87
CA ASN A 51 -7.45 -15.46 18.75
C ASN A 51 -6.01 -15.28 18.24
N TYR A 52 -5.88 -14.49 17.16
CA TYR A 52 -4.62 -14.25 16.45
C TYR A 52 -3.49 -13.70 17.34
N PRO A 53 -3.71 -12.74 18.26
CA PRO A 53 -2.64 -12.26 19.14
C PRO A 53 -2.01 -13.38 19.99
N GLN A 54 -2.80 -14.38 20.38
CA GLN A 54 -2.30 -15.52 21.17
C GLN A 54 -1.64 -16.57 20.28
N LEU A 55 -2.21 -16.86 19.10
CA LEU A 55 -1.62 -17.79 18.14
C LEU A 55 -0.27 -17.29 17.62
N TYR A 56 -0.14 -16.00 17.37
CA TYR A 56 1.10 -15.37 16.91
C TYR A 56 2.27 -15.60 17.89
N LYS A 57 1.99 -15.63 19.20
CA LYS A 57 3.00 -15.92 20.26
C LYS A 57 3.55 -17.35 20.22
N PHE A 58 2.91 -18.26 19.48
CA PHE A 58 3.44 -19.60 19.28
C PHE A 58 4.55 -19.63 18.22
N ILE A 59 4.66 -18.62 17.35
CA ILE A 59 5.73 -18.52 16.36
C ILE A 59 6.99 -18.00 17.06
N GLU A 60 8.10 -18.72 16.89
CA GLU A 60 9.39 -18.31 17.42
C GLU A 60 10.05 -17.31 16.46
N ASN A 61 10.42 -16.13 16.97
CA ASN A 61 11.08 -15.05 16.21
C ASN A 61 10.42 -14.75 14.86
N PRO A 62 9.14 -14.34 14.86
CA PRO A 62 8.42 -14.05 13.61
C PRO A 62 9.11 -12.94 12.81
N ASP A 63 9.28 -13.19 11.52
CA ASP A 63 9.87 -12.29 10.52
C ASP A 63 8.84 -11.36 9.86
N PHE A 64 7.59 -11.42 10.32
CA PHE A 64 6.47 -10.58 9.92
C PHE A 64 5.67 -10.21 11.16
N ASN A 65 4.92 -9.11 11.13
CA ASN A 65 4.11 -8.64 12.26
C ASN A 65 2.75 -9.36 12.36
N GLU A 66 2.04 -9.08 13.46
CA GLU A 66 0.72 -9.64 13.75
C GLU A 66 -0.35 -9.30 12.69
N GLY A 67 -0.25 -8.15 12.00
CA GLY A 67 -1.17 -7.77 10.92
C GLY A 67 -1.07 -8.71 9.72
N ILE A 68 0.17 -9.00 9.30
CA ILE A 68 0.44 -10.00 8.26
C ILE A 68 -0.02 -11.39 8.70
N PHE A 69 0.24 -11.76 9.96
CA PHE A 69 -0.22 -13.04 10.51
C PHE A 69 -1.74 -13.17 10.46
N LYS A 70 -2.46 -12.13 10.87
CA LYS A 70 -3.92 -12.09 10.84
C LYS A 70 -4.44 -12.25 9.40
N ALA A 71 -3.89 -11.52 8.44
CA ALA A 71 -4.28 -11.63 7.04
C ALA A 71 -4.01 -13.05 6.48
N TYR A 72 -2.90 -13.68 6.85
CA TYR A 72 -2.62 -15.08 6.57
C TYR A 72 -3.68 -16.03 7.17
N MET A 73 -4.03 -15.83 8.45
CA MET A 73 -5.03 -16.66 9.14
C MET A 73 -6.42 -16.50 8.51
N ASP A 74 -6.83 -15.27 8.25
CA ASP A 74 -8.12 -14.94 7.62
C ASP A 74 -8.23 -15.55 6.22
N TYR A 75 -7.15 -15.49 5.43
CA TYR A 75 -7.14 -16.06 4.08
C TYR A 75 -7.21 -17.60 4.08
N ASN A 76 -6.39 -18.24 4.91
CA ASN A 76 -6.21 -19.71 4.89
C ASN A 76 -7.27 -20.46 5.69
N PHE A 77 -7.62 -19.94 6.86
CA PHE A 77 -8.48 -20.61 7.82
C PHE A 77 -9.85 -19.96 7.94
N GLY A 78 -9.93 -18.64 7.80
CA GLY A 78 -11.17 -17.87 7.94
C GLY A 78 -11.80 -18.01 9.32
N ASN A 79 -13.12 -17.79 9.41
CA ASN A 79 -13.81 -17.73 10.70
C ASN A 79 -14.26 -19.10 11.25
N LYS A 80 -14.29 -20.14 10.42
CA LYS A 80 -14.80 -21.48 10.77
C LYS A 80 -13.69 -22.50 10.63
N ILE A 81 -13.02 -22.77 11.75
CA ILE A 81 -11.92 -23.72 11.80
C ILE A 81 -12.40 -25.04 12.43
N GLU A 82 -12.15 -26.15 11.75
CA GLU A 82 -12.46 -27.49 12.24
C GLU A 82 -11.16 -28.28 12.45
N VAL A 83 -10.91 -28.75 13.67
CA VAL A 83 -9.79 -29.65 13.96
C VAL A 83 -10.23 -31.07 13.64
N LEU A 84 -9.60 -31.68 12.64
CA LEU A 84 -9.94 -33.01 12.14
C LEU A 84 -9.20 -34.12 12.88
N GLU A 85 -7.91 -33.90 13.14
CA GLU A 85 -7.02 -34.92 13.69
C GLU A 85 -5.88 -34.28 14.47
N LYS A 86 -5.41 -34.99 15.49
CA LYS A 86 -4.25 -34.60 16.29
C LYS A 86 -3.39 -35.83 16.58
N VAL A 87 -2.13 -35.76 16.16
CA VAL A 87 -1.15 -36.84 16.37
C VAL A 87 0.05 -36.28 17.13
N LYS A 88 0.41 -36.93 18.24
CA LYS A 88 1.64 -36.63 18.97
C LYS A 88 2.72 -37.63 18.55
N SER A 89 3.89 -37.13 18.15
CA SER A 89 5.03 -37.94 17.75
C SER A 89 6.32 -37.33 18.29
N GLY A 90 6.91 -37.96 19.31
CA GLY A 90 8.09 -37.43 20.00
C GLY A 90 7.85 -36.03 20.57
N GLU A 91 8.69 -35.08 20.18
CA GLU A 91 8.60 -33.66 20.55
C GLU A 91 7.56 -32.87 19.73
N TYR A 92 6.96 -33.50 18.72
CA TYR A 92 6.05 -32.87 17.79
C TYR A 92 4.58 -33.19 18.08
N ILE A 93 3.72 -32.22 17.78
CA ILE A 93 2.27 -32.39 17.68
C ILE A 93 1.85 -31.88 16.32
N TYR A 94 1.22 -32.76 15.54
CA TYR A 94 0.65 -32.43 14.25
C TYR A 94 -0.86 -32.29 14.43
N ILE A 95 -1.40 -31.14 14.03
CA ILE A 95 -2.82 -30.81 14.08
C ILE A 95 -3.29 -30.65 12.64
N LYS A 96 -4.19 -31.52 12.21
CA LYS A 96 -4.84 -31.45 10.91
C LYS A 96 -6.10 -30.60 11.04
N VAL A 97 -6.15 -29.53 10.26
CA VAL A 97 -7.16 -28.47 10.41
C VAL A 97 -7.81 -28.22 9.06
N ARG A 98 -9.14 -28.19 9.01
CA ARG A 98 -9.88 -27.71 7.85
C ARG A 98 -10.20 -26.23 8.02
N GLY A 99 -9.74 -25.44 7.06
CA GLY A 99 -10.02 -24.01 6.91
C GLY A 99 -10.70 -23.71 5.58
N VAL A 100 -10.78 -22.42 5.23
CA VAL A 100 -11.40 -21.94 3.98
C VAL A 100 -10.66 -22.45 2.74
N GLN A 101 -9.32 -22.49 2.75
CA GLN A 101 -8.52 -22.94 1.61
C GLN A 101 -8.32 -24.47 1.58
N GLY A 102 -9.05 -25.22 2.41
CA GLY A 102 -8.97 -26.68 2.50
C GLY A 102 -8.28 -27.16 3.78
N VAL A 103 -7.68 -28.35 3.71
CA VAL A 103 -7.08 -29.01 4.87
C VAL A 103 -5.60 -28.69 4.95
N ARG A 104 -5.13 -28.23 6.11
CA ARG A 104 -3.75 -27.87 6.40
C ARG A 104 -3.24 -28.60 7.64
N ASN A 105 -1.94 -28.88 7.67
CA ASN A 105 -1.26 -29.46 8.82
C ASN A 105 -0.49 -28.37 9.55
N ILE A 106 -0.73 -28.23 10.85
CA ILE A 106 0.00 -27.36 11.75
C ILE A 106 0.92 -28.24 12.61
N SER A 107 2.22 -27.99 12.56
CA SER A 107 3.20 -28.65 13.43
C SER A 107 3.57 -27.76 14.61
N LEU A 108 3.44 -28.29 15.81
CA LEU A 108 3.95 -27.70 17.04
C LEU A 108 5.12 -28.53 17.56
N VAL A 109 6.26 -27.91 17.82
CA VAL A 109 7.45 -28.55 18.40
C VAL A 109 7.65 -28.11 19.84
N ASN A 110 7.92 -29.05 20.74
CA ASN A 110 8.23 -28.74 22.14
C ASN A 110 9.71 -28.40 22.30
N ARG A 111 10.03 -27.11 22.47
CA ARG A 111 11.38 -26.64 22.76
C ARG A 111 11.43 -26.13 24.21
N ASN A 112 12.27 -26.73 25.05
CA ASN A 112 12.45 -26.33 26.45
C ASN A 112 11.13 -26.24 27.25
N GLY A 113 10.22 -27.21 27.05
CA GLY A 113 8.93 -27.27 27.74
C GLY A 113 7.88 -26.28 27.22
N LYS A 114 8.13 -25.62 26.07
CA LYS A 114 7.19 -24.73 25.39
C LYS A 114 6.92 -25.22 23.98
N TYR A 115 5.64 -25.37 23.63
CA TYR A 115 5.24 -25.67 22.25
C TYR A 115 5.35 -24.42 21.38
N ARG A 116 5.99 -24.57 20.22
CA ARG A 116 6.18 -23.54 19.20
C ARG A 116 5.61 -24.01 17.88
N TRP A 117 4.95 -23.13 17.13
CA TRP A 117 4.50 -23.42 15.79
C TRP A 117 5.69 -23.35 14.84
N GLU A 118 6.01 -24.48 14.19
CA GLU A 118 6.91 -24.51 13.05
C GLU A 118 6.17 -24.01 11.81
N PHE A 119 6.25 -22.69 11.61
CA PHE A 119 5.63 -22.03 10.49
C PHE A 119 6.45 -22.27 9.21
N SER A 120 5.85 -22.85 8.17
CA SER A 120 6.53 -23.20 6.91
C SER A 120 5.80 -22.73 5.65
N ASP A 121 4.64 -22.07 5.80
CA ASP A 121 3.81 -21.66 4.67
C ASP A 121 4.21 -20.28 4.15
N TYR A 122 5.37 -20.21 3.50
CA TYR A 122 5.98 -18.97 3.05
C TYR A 122 6.10 -18.89 1.53
N VAL A 123 5.95 -17.67 1.02
CA VAL A 123 6.41 -17.24 -0.29
C VAL A 123 7.72 -16.48 -0.13
N TYR A 124 8.67 -16.76 -1.01
CA TYR A 124 9.99 -16.14 -1.01
C TYR A 124 10.19 -15.28 -2.25
N ASN A 125 11.03 -14.25 -2.13
CA ASN A 125 11.49 -13.40 -3.24
C ASN A 125 10.35 -12.81 -4.08
N TRP A 126 9.29 -12.35 -3.41
CA TRP A 126 8.15 -11.76 -4.09
C TRP A 126 8.47 -10.32 -4.50
N GLN A 127 8.23 -10.00 -5.77
CA GLN A 127 8.53 -8.71 -6.37
C GLN A 127 7.25 -8.01 -6.84
N ILE A 128 7.14 -6.72 -6.51
CA ILE A 128 6.05 -5.84 -6.95
C ILE A 128 6.69 -4.63 -7.63
N LYS A 129 6.26 -4.32 -8.85
CA LYS A 129 6.68 -3.11 -9.55
C LYS A 129 5.77 -1.95 -9.17
N VAL A 130 6.37 -0.82 -8.81
CA VAL A 130 5.69 0.42 -8.40
C VAL A 130 6.46 1.63 -8.94
N PRO A 131 5.91 2.86 -8.93
CA PRO A 131 6.68 4.04 -9.29
C PRO A 131 7.87 4.26 -8.33
N GLU A 132 9.00 4.78 -8.83
CA GLU A 132 10.25 4.88 -8.08
C GLU A 132 10.13 5.70 -6.78
N LYS A 133 9.34 6.78 -6.81
CA LYS A 133 9.15 7.69 -5.67
C LYS A 133 7.97 7.27 -4.76
N ALA A 134 7.40 6.08 -4.96
CA ALA A 134 6.26 5.61 -4.17
C ALA A 134 6.70 4.95 -2.86
N VAL A 135 5.90 5.16 -1.81
CA VAL A 135 5.96 4.46 -0.54
C VAL A 135 4.92 3.34 -0.56
N VAL A 136 5.32 2.13 -0.16
CA VAL A 136 4.50 0.93 -0.26
C VAL A 136 4.25 0.34 1.11
N TYR A 137 3.00 0.02 1.40
CA TYR A 137 2.57 -0.62 2.64
C TYR A 137 1.91 -1.96 2.35
N VAL A 138 2.36 -3.00 3.05
CA VAL A 138 1.72 -4.32 3.09
C VAL A 138 1.15 -4.54 4.49
N GLU A 139 -0.18 -4.62 4.59
CA GLU A 139 -0.90 -4.65 5.87
C GLU A 139 -0.45 -3.56 6.86
N ASN A 140 -0.30 -2.33 6.36
CA ASN A 140 0.19 -1.15 7.09
C ASN A 140 1.68 -1.15 7.47
N ASN A 141 2.47 -2.08 6.94
CA ASN A 141 3.91 -2.11 7.16
C ASN A 141 4.61 -1.56 5.93
N GLU A 142 5.41 -0.53 6.14
CA GLU A 142 6.20 0.05 5.07
C GLU A 142 7.23 -0.96 4.58
N VAL A 143 7.28 -1.17 3.27
CA VAL A 143 8.27 -2.01 2.61
C VAL A 143 9.10 -1.12 1.70
N GLN A 144 10.41 -1.32 1.74
CA GLN A 144 11.34 -0.51 0.97
C GLN A 144 11.11 -0.66 -0.53
N ASN A 145 10.94 0.47 -1.20
CA ASN A 145 10.99 0.59 -2.65
C ASN A 145 12.43 0.90 -3.09
N LYS A 146 13.02 0.02 -3.88
CA LYS A 146 14.35 0.19 -4.47
C LYS A 146 14.18 0.44 -5.96
N GLU A 147 14.18 1.71 -6.35
CA GLU A 147 14.14 2.14 -7.76
C GLU A 147 12.96 1.52 -8.53
N GLY A 148 11.76 1.57 -7.93
CA GLY A 148 10.52 1.09 -8.56
C GLY A 148 10.26 -0.42 -8.37
N ILE A 149 11.11 -1.11 -7.61
CA ILE A 149 10.94 -2.52 -7.26
C ILE A 149 10.86 -2.67 -5.75
N VAL A 150 9.73 -3.19 -5.27
CA VAL A 150 9.58 -3.66 -3.90
C VAL A 150 9.87 -5.15 -3.86
N GLN A 151 10.91 -5.53 -3.14
CA GLN A 151 11.28 -6.92 -2.91
C GLN A 151 10.92 -7.32 -1.48
N ILE A 152 10.02 -8.31 -1.36
CA ILE A 152 9.65 -8.95 -0.11
C ILE A 152 10.37 -10.29 -0.06
N GLU A 153 11.40 -10.39 0.78
CA GLU A 153 12.25 -11.58 0.89
C GLU A 153 11.45 -12.83 1.26
N LYS A 154 10.52 -12.66 2.21
CA LYS A 154 9.72 -13.75 2.76
C LYS A 154 8.43 -13.20 3.37
N ILE A 155 7.31 -13.85 3.09
CA ILE A 155 6.00 -13.53 3.69
C ILE A 155 5.12 -14.79 3.71
N PRO A 156 4.25 -14.98 4.71
CA PRO A 156 3.32 -16.11 4.67
C PRO A 156 2.48 -16.15 3.40
N PHE A 157 2.09 -17.32 2.93
CA PHE A 157 1.22 -17.43 1.75
C PHE A 157 -0.20 -16.96 2.10
N GLY A 158 -0.62 -15.84 1.51
CA GLY A 158 -1.88 -15.18 1.85
C GLY A 158 -2.30 -14.12 0.85
N VAL A 159 -3.41 -13.45 1.13
CA VAL A 159 -3.88 -12.27 0.38
C VAL A 159 -3.84 -11.05 1.29
N TYR A 160 -3.07 -10.06 0.86
CA TYR A 160 -2.70 -8.90 1.66
C TYR A 160 -3.23 -7.60 1.06
N ASN A 161 -3.58 -6.67 1.93
CA ASN A 161 -3.84 -5.28 1.57
C ASN A 161 -2.52 -4.60 1.21
N LEU A 162 -2.43 -4.17 -0.04
CA LEU A 162 -1.34 -3.36 -0.57
C LEU A 162 -1.85 -1.92 -0.72
N LYS A 163 -1.17 -0.99 -0.06
CA LYS A 163 -1.40 0.45 -0.23
C LYS A 163 -0.15 1.09 -0.79
N VAL A 164 -0.27 1.80 -1.90
CA VAL A 164 0.82 2.52 -2.55
C VAL A 164 0.49 4.01 -2.51
N VAL A 165 1.42 4.80 -1.98
CA VAL A 165 1.27 6.24 -1.79
C VAL A 165 2.43 6.94 -2.49
N MET A 166 2.13 7.98 -3.25
CA MET A 166 3.14 8.86 -3.82
C MET A 166 2.63 10.30 -3.67
N ARG A 167 3.56 11.24 -3.50
CA ARG A 167 3.21 12.67 -3.47
C ARG A 167 2.45 13.03 -4.76
N ASN A 168 1.41 13.86 -4.63
CA ASN A 168 0.58 14.33 -5.75
C ASN A 168 -0.25 13.25 -6.46
N CYS A 169 -0.43 12.07 -5.84
CA CYS A 169 -1.25 10.97 -6.34
C CYS A 169 -2.43 10.66 -5.43
N GLU A 170 -3.48 10.09 -6.02
CA GLU A 170 -4.45 9.34 -5.22
C GLU A 170 -3.78 8.08 -4.65
N PRO A 171 -3.98 7.76 -3.36
CA PRO A 171 -3.51 6.50 -2.80
C PRO A 171 -4.13 5.32 -3.55
N TYR A 172 -3.30 4.41 -4.04
CA TYR A 172 -3.78 3.17 -4.64
C TYR A 172 -3.89 2.09 -3.57
N THR A 173 -5.04 1.44 -3.48
CA THR A 173 -5.26 0.34 -2.54
C THR A 173 -5.82 -0.87 -3.28
N THR A 174 -5.22 -2.04 -3.09
CA THR A 174 -5.70 -3.30 -3.65
C THR A 174 -5.44 -4.46 -2.70
N ARG A 175 -6.04 -5.61 -2.99
CA ARG A 175 -5.68 -6.88 -2.36
C ARG A 175 -4.88 -7.72 -3.33
N ILE A 176 -3.74 -8.22 -2.90
CA ILE A 176 -2.82 -8.98 -3.73
C ILE A 176 -2.41 -10.27 -3.04
N MET A 177 -2.33 -11.37 -3.80
CA MET A 177 -1.84 -12.63 -3.28
C MET A 177 -0.31 -12.63 -3.25
N ALA A 178 0.29 -13.13 -2.17
CA ALA A 178 1.74 -13.31 -2.12
C ALA A 178 2.23 -14.20 -3.27
N GLY A 179 3.28 -13.76 -3.95
CA GLY A 179 3.85 -14.44 -5.12
C GLY A 179 3.22 -14.05 -6.45
N GLN A 180 2.10 -13.31 -6.45
CA GLN A 180 1.50 -12.81 -7.67
C GLN A 180 2.36 -11.69 -8.26
N LYS A 181 2.65 -11.76 -9.57
CA LYS A 181 3.27 -10.65 -10.30
C LYS A 181 2.30 -9.48 -10.37
N ALA A 182 2.75 -8.30 -9.95
CA ALA A 182 1.97 -7.07 -10.06
C ALA A 182 2.83 -5.88 -10.47
N GLU A 183 2.21 -5.00 -11.26
CA GLU A 183 2.72 -3.70 -11.65
C GLU A 183 1.65 -2.66 -11.32
N ILE A 184 1.98 -1.75 -10.42
CA ILE A 184 1.08 -0.71 -9.96
C ILE A 184 1.44 0.59 -10.67
N LYS A 185 0.44 1.20 -11.31
CA LYS A 185 0.53 2.54 -11.89
C LYS A 185 -0.34 3.48 -11.08
N LEU A 186 0.19 4.65 -10.76
CA LEU A 186 -0.52 5.69 -10.02
C LEU A 186 -1.00 6.78 -10.96
N GLU A 187 -2.14 7.37 -10.63
CA GLU A 187 -2.70 8.51 -11.34
C GLU A 187 -2.49 9.79 -10.52
N PRO A 188 -2.28 10.94 -11.17
CA PRO A 188 -2.25 12.23 -10.49
C PRO A 188 -3.57 12.51 -9.76
N SER A 189 -3.51 13.12 -8.58
CA SER A 189 -4.73 13.48 -7.84
C SER A 189 -5.56 14.53 -8.59
N LYS A 190 -6.88 14.53 -8.36
CA LYS A 190 -7.78 15.47 -9.03
C LYS A 190 -7.41 16.93 -8.75
N GLU A 191 -6.97 17.22 -7.53
CA GLU A 191 -6.49 18.55 -7.12
C GLU A 191 -5.31 19.00 -7.98
N ILE A 192 -4.33 18.12 -8.17
CA ILE A 192 -3.13 18.40 -8.94
C ILE A 192 -3.44 18.54 -10.43
N VAL A 193 -4.31 17.70 -10.98
CA VAL A 193 -4.78 17.85 -12.36
C VAL A 193 -5.47 19.20 -12.57
N ASN A 194 -6.26 19.67 -11.59
CA ASN A 194 -6.90 20.98 -11.66
C ASN A 194 -5.87 22.12 -11.58
N LYS A 195 -4.86 22.05 -10.70
CA LYS A 195 -3.76 23.03 -10.69
C LYS A 195 -3.03 23.09 -12.04
N CYS A 196 -2.79 21.93 -12.67
CA CYS A 196 -2.22 21.90 -14.01
C CYS A 196 -3.15 22.49 -15.08
N LYS A 197 -4.49 22.35 -14.97
CA LYS A 197 -5.45 23.02 -15.86
C LYS A 197 -5.35 24.54 -15.77
N ASP A 198 -5.27 25.07 -14.56
CA ASP A 198 -5.14 26.51 -14.34
C ASP A 198 -3.86 27.04 -14.99
N TYR A 199 -2.76 26.29 -14.87
CA TYR A 199 -1.49 26.59 -15.53
C TYR A 199 -1.52 26.46 -17.05
N LEU A 200 -2.22 25.47 -17.60
CA LEU A 200 -2.46 25.40 -19.03
C LEU A 200 -3.24 26.61 -19.52
N TRP A 201 -4.27 27.04 -18.79
CA TRP A 201 -5.04 28.22 -19.13
C TRP A 201 -4.20 29.50 -19.11
N GLU A 202 -3.40 29.70 -18.06
CA GLU A 202 -2.44 30.82 -17.97
C GLU A 202 -1.49 30.80 -19.19
N TYR A 203 -0.95 29.63 -19.52
CA TYR A 203 -0.08 29.42 -20.67
C TYR A 203 -0.77 29.76 -22.00
N PHE A 204 -1.99 29.28 -22.21
CA PHE A 204 -2.74 29.55 -23.43
C PHE A 204 -3.08 31.03 -23.59
N LYS A 205 -3.43 31.71 -22.50
CA LYS A 205 -3.73 33.15 -22.53
C LYS A 205 -2.49 33.98 -22.79
N PHE A 206 -1.35 33.58 -22.25
CA PHE A 206 -0.07 34.16 -22.61
C PHE A 206 0.23 33.97 -24.10
N LYS A 207 0.16 32.74 -24.62
CA LYS A 207 0.38 32.46 -26.05
C LYS A 207 -0.54 33.29 -26.96
N GLU A 208 -1.83 33.32 -26.65
CA GLU A 208 -2.83 34.13 -27.37
C GLU A 208 -2.46 35.62 -27.35
N GLY A 209 -2.12 36.16 -26.17
CA GLY A 209 -1.75 37.56 -26.01
C GLY A 209 -0.50 37.94 -26.81
N ILE A 210 0.55 37.12 -26.77
CA ILE A 210 1.81 37.40 -27.46
C ILE A 210 1.65 37.30 -28.98
N ILE A 211 0.99 36.26 -29.50
CA ILE A 211 0.74 36.12 -30.94
C ILE A 211 -0.11 37.28 -31.47
N ASN A 212 -1.07 37.77 -30.68
CA ASN A 212 -1.93 38.88 -31.08
C ASN A 212 -1.28 40.27 -30.93
N GLY A 213 0.03 40.34 -30.65
CA GLY A 213 0.82 41.58 -30.60
C GLY A 213 0.95 42.21 -29.21
N GLY A 214 0.61 41.47 -28.15
CA GLY A 214 0.85 41.88 -26.76
C GLY A 214 2.34 41.84 -26.39
N LYS A 215 2.75 42.66 -25.42
CA LYS A 215 4.12 42.63 -24.91
C LYS A 215 4.37 41.36 -24.08
N PRO A 216 5.56 40.74 -24.18
CA PRO A 216 5.99 39.67 -23.29
C PRO A 216 5.87 40.08 -21.82
N GLY A 217 4.98 39.43 -21.09
CA GLY A 217 4.83 39.55 -19.64
C GLY A 217 5.37 38.31 -18.92
N GLU A 218 5.64 38.42 -17.62
CA GLU A 218 6.05 37.25 -16.84
C GLU A 218 4.89 36.27 -16.68
N ILE A 219 5.16 34.98 -16.90
CA ILE A 219 4.24 33.88 -16.64
C ILE A 219 4.82 32.97 -15.58
N SER A 220 4.02 32.64 -14.57
CA SER A 220 4.49 31.87 -13.43
C SER A 220 4.43 30.37 -13.67
N CYS A 221 3.60 29.93 -14.62
CA CYS A 221 3.31 28.51 -14.81
C CYS A 221 4.34 27.75 -15.67
N VAL A 222 5.26 28.46 -16.34
CA VAL A 222 6.29 27.87 -17.21
C VAL A 222 7.65 27.93 -16.53
N ASP A 223 8.44 26.87 -16.63
CA ASP A 223 9.82 26.88 -16.17
C ASP A 223 10.68 27.77 -17.08
N LYS A 224 11.37 28.75 -16.49
CA LYS A 224 12.16 29.75 -17.25
C LYS A 224 13.32 29.12 -18.04
N GLY A 225 13.79 27.93 -17.66
CA GLY A 225 14.87 27.19 -18.36
C GLY A 225 14.36 26.23 -19.44
N SER A 226 13.04 26.08 -19.61
CA SER A 226 12.46 25.08 -20.53
C SER A 226 12.58 25.41 -22.02
N GLY A 227 12.86 26.67 -22.38
CA GLY A 227 12.83 27.14 -23.76
C GLY A 227 11.42 27.39 -24.34
N ILE A 228 10.35 26.95 -23.66
CA ILE A 228 8.95 27.18 -24.10
C ILE A 228 8.65 28.67 -24.27
N TYR A 229 9.14 29.49 -23.33
CA TYR A 229 8.91 30.92 -23.35
C TYR A 229 9.53 31.58 -24.59
N SER A 230 10.77 31.20 -24.94
CA SER A 230 11.43 31.70 -26.16
C SER A 230 10.74 31.19 -27.43
N GLU A 231 10.32 29.93 -27.47
CA GLU A 231 9.63 29.36 -28.64
C GLU A 231 8.35 30.14 -29.01
N ILE A 232 7.59 30.60 -28.01
CA ILE A 232 6.39 31.43 -28.26
C ILE A 232 6.74 32.82 -28.77
N ILE A 233 7.79 33.43 -28.21
CA ILE A 233 8.24 34.75 -28.65
C ILE A 233 8.73 34.68 -30.10
N ASP A 234 9.49 33.64 -30.44
CA ASP A 234 9.95 33.38 -31.79
C ASP A 234 8.76 33.12 -32.73
N GLU A 235 7.78 32.29 -32.34
CA GLU A 235 6.53 32.06 -33.10
C GLU A 235 5.80 33.39 -33.36
N ALA A 236 5.65 34.24 -32.36
CA ALA A 236 4.97 35.52 -32.51
C ALA A 236 5.75 36.52 -33.38
N SER A 237 7.07 36.52 -33.33
CA SER A 237 7.91 37.36 -34.18
C SER A 237 7.74 37.03 -35.67
N LEU A 238 7.55 35.74 -36.00
CA LEU A 238 7.26 35.29 -37.37
C LEU A 238 5.87 35.72 -37.85
N TYR A 239 4.94 35.99 -36.94
CA TYR A 239 3.56 36.37 -37.22
C TYR A 239 3.30 37.88 -37.19
N ALA A 240 4.34 38.67 -36.96
CA ALA A 240 4.30 40.12 -36.82
C ALA A 240 5.04 40.86 -37.96
N ASP A 241 5.10 40.27 -39.17
CA ASP A 241 5.69 40.91 -40.34
C ASP A 241 4.74 41.94 -40.97
N ASP A 242 5.27 43.00 -41.57
CA ASP A 242 4.52 44.16 -42.08
C ASP A 242 3.49 43.79 -43.17
N ASN A 243 3.69 42.65 -43.83
CA ASN A 243 2.81 42.17 -44.90
C ASN A 243 1.77 41.15 -44.42
N PHE A 244 1.92 40.59 -43.22
CA PHE A 244 1.18 39.41 -42.79
C PHE A 244 0.98 39.42 -41.28
N LYS A 245 -0.28 39.46 -40.84
CA LYS A 245 -0.64 39.41 -39.43
C LYS A 245 -1.47 38.18 -39.13
N VAL A 246 -1.00 37.34 -38.20
CA VAL A 246 -1.81 36.25 -37.65
C VAL A 246 -2.43 36.68 -36.34
N THR A 247 -3.69 36.31 -36.15
CA THR A 247 -4.31 36.32 -34.82
C THR A 247 -4.80 34.92 -34.49
N LYS A 248 -4.61 34.52 -33.24
CA LYS A 248 -5.07 33.24 -32.71
C LYS A 248 -6.01 33.47 -31.54
N LYS A 249 -7.00 32.61 -31.39
CA LYS A 249 -7.90 32.59 -30.23
C LYS A 249 -8.16 31.15 -29.81
N LEU A 250 -7.94 30.85 -28.53
CA LEU A 250 -8.29 29.53 -28.00
C LEU A 250 -9.81 29.45 -27.88
N MET A 251 -10.40 28.46 -28.55
CA MET A 251 -11.84 28.22 -28.51
C MET A 251 -12.19 27.22 -27.41
N GLU A 252 -11.49 26.10 -27.39
CA GLU A 252 -11.65 25.05 -26.37
C GLU A 252 -10.37 24.26 -26.20
N TYR A 253 -10.20 23.70 -25.01
CA TYR A 253 -9.21 22.66 -24.76
C TYR A 253 -9.79 21.59 -23.85
N LYS A 254 -9.34 20.36 -24.03
CA LYS A 254 -9.79 19.20 -23.26
C LYS A 254 -8.60 18.32 -22.89
N ILE A 255 -8.45 18.04 -21.60
CA ILE A 255 -7.52 17.02 -21.11
C ILE A 255 -8.15 15.65 -21.38
N GLU A 256 -7.54 14.87 -22.25
CA GLU A 256 -7.95 13.51 -22.58
C GLU A 256 -7.41 12.50 -21.56
N LYS A 257 -6.19 12.73 -21.08
CA LYS A 257 -5.51 11.84 -20.13
C LYS A 257 -4.55 12.59 -19.23
N ALA A 258 -4.41 12.12 -17.99
CA ALA A 258 -3.39 12.56 -17.05
C ALA A 258 -2.67 11.33 -16.47
N TYR A 259 -1.33 11.32 -16.49
CA TYR A 259 -0.52 10.21 -15.97
C TYR A 259 0.88 10.70 -15.58
N PHE A 260 1.67 9.86 -14.93
CA PHE A 260 3.09 10.13 -14.70
C PHE A 260 3.96 9.45 -15.76
N ASN A 261 5.05 10.10 -16.17
CA ASN A 261 6.14 9.41 -16.87
C ASN A 261 7.09 8.72 -15.88
N ASP A 262 8.07 7.99 -16.41
CA ASP A 262 9.05 7.24 -15.61
C ASP A 262 9.90 8.16 -14.71
N GLU A 263 10.09 9.42 -15.12
CA GLU A 263 10.83 10.44 -14.34
C GLU A 263 10.00 11.05 -13.19
N GLY A 264 8.72 10.69 -13.07
CA GLY A 264 7.79 11.24 -12.07
C GLY A 264 7.22 12.61 -12.42
N ASN A 265 7.32 13.03 -13.68
CA ASN A 265 6.65 14.22 -14.22
C ASN A 265 5.19 13.91 -14.56
N ILE A 266 4.30 14.89 -14.38
CA ILE A 266 2.89 14.77 -14.78
C ILE A 266 2.79 15.06 -16.27
N ILE A 267 2.15 14.16 -17.00
CA ILE A 267 1.85 14.29 -18.42
C ILE A 267 0.37 14.49 -18.59
N LEU A 268 -0.01 15.58 -19.26
CA LEU A 268 -1.37 15.84 -19.71
C LEU A 268 -1.42 15.70 -21.24
N ASP A 269 -2.21 14.76 -21.73
CA ASP A 269 -2.57 14.70 -23.15
C ASP A 269 -3.77 15.63 -23.36
N VAL A 270 -3.59 16.67 -24.19
CA VAL A 270 -4.56 17.76 -24.37
C VAL A 270 -4.93 17.91 -25.84
N SER A 271 -6.23 17.92 -26.11
CA SER A 271 -6.81 18.33 -27.39
C SER A 271 -7.12 19.82 -27.32
N GLU A 272 -6.69 20.59 -28.30
CA GLU A 272 -6.90 22.05 -28.38
C GLU A 272 -7.55 22.41 -29.70
N LYS A 273 -8.41 23.42 -29.66
CA LYS A 273 -9.03 24.01 -30.84
C LYS A 273 -8.80 25.51 -30.84
N TRP A 274 -8.15 25.97 -31.89
CA TRP A 274 -7.77 27.36 -32.09
C TRP A 274 -8.45 27.92 -33.33
N ASP A 275 -9.03 29.11 -33.21
CA ASP A 275 -9.39 29.89 -34.38
C ASP A 275 -8.20 30.75 -34.79
N VAL A 276 -7.84 30.68 -36.07
CA VAL A 276 -6.70 31.39 -36.65
C VAL A 276 -7.20 32.26 -37.78
N GLU A 277 -6.99 33.56 -37.65
CA GLU A 277 -7.28 34.54 -38.68
C GLU A 277 -5.96 35.10 -39.20
N ILE A 278 -5.78 35.02 -40.52
CA ILE A 278 -4.61 35.46 -41.24
C ILE A 278 -5.02 36.65 -42.10
N ASN A 279 -4.42 37.81 -41.84
CA ASN A 279 -4.61 39.00 -42.66
C ASN A 279 -3.35 39.23 -43.50
N ASN A 280 -3.49 39.08 -44.81
CA ASN A 280 -2.44 39.33 -45.78
C ASN A 280 -2.88 40.48 -46.71
N GLN A 281 -2.35 41.67 -46.47
CA GLN A 281 -2.60 42.85 -47.31
C GLN A 281 -4.10 43.12 -47.62
N GLY A 282 -5.00 42.88 -46.65
CA GLY A 282 -6.43 43.13 -46.77
C GLY A 282 -7.28 41.90 -47.12
N GLU A 283 -6.66 40.78 -47.52
CA GLU A 283 -7.33 39.49 -47.62
C GLU A 283 -7.32 38.79 -46.25
N VAL A 284 -8.50 38.38 -45.80
CA VAL A 284 -8.70 37.73 -44.49
C VAL A 284 -9.07 36.27 -44.70
N ASP A 285 -8.15 35.37 -44.35
CA ASP A 285 -8.40 33.94 -44.31
C ASP A 285 -8.66 33.48 -42.87
N LYS A 286 -9.64 32.59 -42.68
CA LYS A 286 -10.05 32.06 -41.38
C LYS A 286 -10.06 30.55 -41.42
N LYS A 287 -9.34 29.94 -40.49
CA LYS A 287 -9.32 28.50 -40.31
C LYS A 287 -9.38 28.12 -38.84
N THR A 288 -9.80 26.89 -38.58
CA THR A 288 -9.73 26.28 -37.25
C THR A 288 -8.62 25.25 -37.23
N GLU A 289 -7.68 25.39 -36.30
CA GLU A 289 -6.60 24.43 -36.05
C GLU A 289 -6.99 23.52 -34.88
N ASN A 290 -6.87 22.20 -35.07
CA ASN A 290 -7.07 21.23 -34.01
C ASN A 290 -5.72 20.55 -33.71
N ASN A 291 -5.20 20.77 -32.51
CA ASN A 291 -3.89 20.28 -32.09
C ASN A 291 -4.04 19.24 -30.98
N LYS A 292 -3.17 18.23 -31.00
CA LYS A 292 -3.01 17.28 -29.89
C LYS A 292 -1.61 17.41 -29.33
N ASN A 293 -1.51 17.95 -28.13
CA ASN A 293 -0.25 18.22 -27.47
C ASN A 293 -0.13 17.42 -26.19
N LYS A 294 1.09 17.02 -25.84
CA LYS A 294 1.43 16.51 -24.52
C LYS A 294 2.15 17.59 -23.74
N TYR A 295 1.60 17.94 -22.59
CA TYR A 295 2.18 18.90 -21.67
C TYR A 295 2.85 18.18 -20.52
N VAL A 296 4.12 18.48 -20.27
CA VAL A 296 4.93 17.84 -19.23
C VAL A 296 5.15 18.83 -18.10
N PHE A 297 4.71 18.46 -16.90
CA PHE A 297 4.85 19.25 -15.69
C PHE A 297 5.80 18.59 -14.71
N LYS A 298 6.79 19.35 -14.24
CA LYS A 298 7.70 18.92 -13.16
C LYS A 298 7.03 19.05 -11.80
N THR A 299 7.36 18.15 -10.86
CA THR A 299 6.66 18.08 -9.55
C THR A 299 7.57 18.21 -8.31
N ASP A 300 8.89 18.34 -8.47
CA ASP A 300 9.84 18.23 -7.36
C ASP A 300 9.67 19.35 -6.30
N ASN A 301 9.50 20.61 -6.74
CA ASN A 301 9.41 21.78 -5.84
C ASN A 301 8.07 22.53 -5.99
N ASP A 302 7.83 23.08 -7.17
CA ASP A 302 6.57 23.66 -7.59
C ASP A 302 6.20 23.07 -8.95
N ILE A 303 4.90 23.06 -9.24
CA ILE A 303 4.42 22.56 -10.51
C ILE A 303 4.74 23.60 -11.57
N LYS A 304 5.50 23.21 -12.60
CA LYS A 304 5.83 24.06 -13.73
C LYS A 304 5.76 23.27 -15.01
N LEU A 305 5.22 23.88 -16.06
CA LEU A 305 5.27 23.36 -17.42
C LEU A 305 6.72 23.43 -17.90
N ILE A 306 7.29 22.28 -18.26
CA ILE A 306 8.71 22.15 -18.67
C ILE A 306 8.87 21.68 -20.11
N GLN A 307 7.83 21.09 -20.71
CA GLN A 307 7.89 20.68 -22.11
C GLN A 307 6.50 20.58 -22.72
N ILE A 308 6.42 20.87 -24.02
CA ILE A 308 5.26 20.63 -24.86
C ILE A 308 5.70 19.76 -26.03
N LYS A 309 5.02 18.63 -26.25
CA LYS A 309 5.27 17.76 -27.40
C LYS A 309 4.03 17.71 -28.27
N THR A 310 4.13 18.20 -29.49
CA THR A 310 3.05 18.08 -30.47
C THR A 310 3.04 16.66 -31.03
N ASN A 311 1.92 15.95 -30.86
CA ASN A 311 1.71 14.69 -31.53
C ASN A 311 1.19 14.98 -32.94
N LYS A 312 1.97 14.62 -33.96
CA LYS A 312 1.49 14.53 -35.34
C LYS A 312 0.65 13.28 -35.53
#